data_AF-A0A7S2IKM9-F1
#
_entry.id   AF-A0A7S2IKM9-F1
#
_cell.length_a   1.000
_cell.length_b   1.000
_cell.length_c   1.000
_cell.angle_alpha   90.00
_cell.angle_beta   90.00
_cell.angle_gamma   90.00
#
_symmetry.space_group_name_H-M   'P 1'
#
loop_
_entity.id
_entity.type
_entity.pdbx_description
1 polymer ?
#
loop_
_entity_poly.entity_id
_entity_poly.type
_entity_poly.pdbx_seq_one_letter_code
_entity_poly.pdbx_strand_id
1 'polypeptide(L)'
;MANIFRALVTRRPSPMLLRGGALRGAPALVCASTHRALSSAPAMPGAVPALTLEQALTSTHIILGELQNPATMQQLASVRGAGDTLTKWQQANGILVGATLRVLPQLGFSADGIGLQHYTMAFAERARIDSPEVRTKLQELNASKWSVLLEHAFGCAPAPPMSLAKARELAIDIVDALQEPALLRQVEEARSGLASRLPEAERQHMVARALVSVQAEVVQRHGFDGSAGYAQAQVCLMEHAGDAVVTASVAAATTQLYARAGIDLQAALHQAASGMN
;
A
#
# COMPACT_ATOMS: atom_id res chain seq x y z
N MET A 1 5.14 4.31 7.81
CA MET A 1 4.06 4.34 6.79
C MET A 1 3.71 2.97 6.21
N ALA A 2 4.66 2.15 5.71
CA ALA A 2 4.36 0.86 5.07
C ALA A 2 3.41 -0.08 5.88
N ASN A 3 3.51 -0.12 7.22
CA ASN A 3 2.60 -0.92 8.05
C ASN A 3 1.16 -0.36 8.10
N ILE A 4 0.98 0.96 8.14
CA ILE A 4 -0.36 1.60 8.11
C ILE A 4 -0.99 1.45 6.72
N PHE A 5 -0.20 1.61 5.66
CA PHE A 5 -0.66 1.32 4.29
C PHE A 5 -1.05 -0.15 4.11
N ARG A 6 -0.33 -1.08 4.75
CA ARG A 6 -0.68 -2.51 4.70
C ARG A 6 -2.04 -2.82 5.34
N ALA A 7 -2.42 -2.19 6.47
CA ALA A 7 -3.75 -2.36 7.05
C ALA A 7 -4.88 -1.86 6.13
N LEU A 8 -4.65 -0.76 5.42
CA LEU A 8 -5.66 -0.17 4.56
C LEU A 8 -5.83 -0.93 3.24
N VAL A 9 -4.78 -1.55 2.72
CA VAL A 9 -4.73 -2.10 1.35
C VAL A 9 -5.19 -3.56 1.24
N THR A 10 -5.12 -4.36 2.30
CA THR A 10 -5.21 -5.83 2.18
C THR A 10 -6.60 -6.44 2.44
N ARG A 11 -7.66 -5.66 2.61
CA ARG A 11 -9.02 -6.22 2.68
C ARG A 11 -9.61 -6.38 1.28
N ARG A 12 -9.73 -7.64 0.82
CA ARG A 12 -10.58 -7.98 -0.32
C ARG A 12 -12.01 -7.49 -0.02
N PRO A 13 -12.73 -6.88 -0.98
CA PRO A 13 -14.16 -6.70 -0.83
C PRO A 13 -14.78 -8.09 -0.65
N SER A 14 -15.51 -8.30 0.45
CA SER A 14 -16.32 -9.51 0.63
C SER A 14 -17.18 -9.71 -0.61
N PRO A 15 -17.22 -10.91 -1.22
CA PRO A 15 -18.12 -11.17 -2.33
C PRO A 15 -19.55 -11.01 -1.80
N MET A 16 -20.19 -9.90 -2.14
CA MET A 16 -21.62 -9.73 -1.96
C MET A 16 -22.28 -10.85 -2.77
N LEU A 17 -22.99 -11.73 -2.07
CA LEU A 17 -23.74 -12.86 -2.61
C LEU A 17 -24.73 -12.39 -3.68
N LEU A 18 -24.31 -12.34 -4.94
CA LEU A 18 -25.20 -12.39 -6.09
C LEU A 18 -25.45 -13.86 -6.42
N ARG A 19 -26.53 -14.38 -5.84
CA ARG A 19 -27.15 -15.65 -6.24
C ARG A 19 -27.71 -15.49 -7.66
N GLY A 20 -27.23 -16.31 -8.60
CA GLY A 20 -27.99 -16.60 -9.82
C GLY A 20 -27.14 -16.97 -11.04
N GLY A 21 -27.27 -18.22 -11.49
CA GLY A 21 -27.08 -18.58 -12.90
C GLY A 21 -25.77 -19.29 -13.25
N ALA A 22 -25.84 -20.62 -13.31
CA ALA A 22 -24.83 -21.48 -13.92
C ALA A 22 -24.65 -21.18 -15.42
N LEU A 23 -23.44 -21.40 -15.94
CA LEU A 23 -23.21 -22.20 -17.16
C LEU A 23 -21.73 -22.60 -17.31
N ARG A 24 -21.55 -23.83 -17.79
CA ARG A 24 -20.35 -24.66 -17.94
C ARG A 24 -19.41 -24.20 -19.07
N GLY A 25 -18.13 -24.64 -19.00
CA GLY A 25 -17.42 -25.21 -20.18
C GLY A 25 -15.99 -24.73 -20.47
N ALA A 26 -14.99 -25.48 -19.95
CA ALA A 26 -13.65 -25.93 -20.45
C ALA A 26 -12.99 -25.38 -21.77
N PRO A 27 -11.70 -25.70 -22.14
CA PRO A 27 -10.50 -26.16 -21.39
C PRO A 27 -9.14 -25.47 -21.76
N ALA A 28 -8.10 -25.77 -20.95
CA ALA A 28 -6.64 -25.92 -21.23
C ALA A 28 -5.83 -24.95 -22.13
N LEU A 29 -4.70 -24.45 -21.60
CA LEU A 29 -3.39 -24.64 -22.24
C LEU A 29 -2.21 -24.49 -21.26
N VAL A 30 -1.41 -25.56 -21.21
CA VAL A 30 -0.13 -25.70 -20.55
C VAL A 30 0.93 -24.98 -21.39
N CYS A 31 1.79 -24.18 -20.75
CA CYS A 31 3.12 -23.90 -21.31
C CYS A 31 4.16 -24.08 -20.20
N ALA A 32 4.97 -25.11 -20.38
CA ALA A 32 6.12 -25.42 -19.58
C ALA A 32 7.25 -24.42 -19.89
N SER A 33 7.93 -23.93 -18.86
CA SER A 33 9.25 -23.32 -19.00
C SER A 33 10.09 -23.73 -17.80
N THR A 34 11.15 -24.45 -18.14
CA THR A 34 12.11 -25.13 -17.27
C THR A 34 12.92 -24.10 -16.49
N HIS A 35 12.62 -23.88 -15.21
CA HIS A 35 13.55 -23.21 -14.29
C HIS A 35 14.26 -24.24 -13.43
N ARG A 36 15.59 -24.25 -13.60
CA ARG A 36 16.60 -25.01 -12.88
C ARG A 36 16.37 -24.89 -11.36
N ALA A 37 16.12 -26.01 -10.71
CA ALA A 37 15.98 -26.09 -9.25
C ALA A 37 17.29 -25.67 -8.57
N LEU A 38 17.32 -24.45 -8.02
CA LEU A 38 18.23 -24.13 -6.93
C LEU A 38 17.71 -24.90 -5.71
N SER A 39 18.37 -26.02 -5.41
CA SER A 39 18.18 -26.76 -4.18
C SER A 39 18.56 -25.87 -3.00
N SER A 40 17.57 -25.26 -2.37
CA SER A 40 17.74 -24.53 -1.11
C SER A 40 17.70 -25.53 0.05
N ALA A 41 18.83 -25.70 0.73
CA ALA A 41 18.87 -26.34 2.04
C ALA A 41 17.88 -25.64 3.00
N PRO A 42 17.24 -26.36 3.94
CA PRO A 42 16.31 -25.76 4.89
C PRO A 42 17.03 -24.69 5.72
N ALA A 43 16.60 -23.44 5.57
CA ALA A 43 17.17 -22.31 6.28
C ALA A 43 16.90 -22.46 7.79
N MET A 44 17.95 -22.30 8.58
CA MET A 44 17.85 -22.20 10.05
C MET A 44 16.90 -21.05 10.42
N PRO A 45 15.97 -21.25 11.37
CA PRO A 45 15.11 -20.18 11.85
C PRO A 45 15.96 -19.17 12.62
N GLY A 46 16.16 -17.97 12.08
CA GLY A 46 16.73 -16.88 12.87
C GLY A 46 17.27 -15.65 12.13
N ALA A 47 17.72 -15.78 10.88
CA ALA A 47 18.28 -14.63 10.14
C ALA A 47 17.31 -14.17 9.05
N VAL A 48 16.85 -12.92 9.13
CA VAL A 48 16.13 -12.27 8.01
C VAL A 48 17.10 -12.20 6.83
N PRO A 49 16.74 -12.71 5.64
CA PRO A 49 17.62 -12.67 4.48
C PRO A 49 18.02 -11.24 4.18
N ALA A 50 19.33 -10.96 4.14
CA ALA A 50 19.83 -9.68 3.68
C ALA A 50 19.73 -9.66 2.15
N LEU A 51 18.88 -8.77 1.62
CA LEU A 51 18.76 -8.54 0.18
C LEU A 51 20.12 -8.09 -0.37
N THR A 52 20.63 -8.64 -1.48
CA THR A 52 21.79 -8.06 -2.19
C THR A 52 21.35 -6.90 -3.08
N LEU A 53 22.28 -6.06 -3.54
CA LEU A 53 21.97 -5.00 -4.50
C LEU A 53 21.37 -5.57 -5.80
N GLU A 54 21.96 -6.64 -6.33
CA GLU A 54 21.47 -7.32 -7.53
C GLU A 54 20.04 -7.84 -7.32
N GLN A 55 19.74 -8.41 -6.15
CA GLN A 55 18.38 -8.83 -5.79
C GLN A 55 17.41 -7.65 -5.67
N ALA A 56 17.84 -6.50 -5.14
CA ALA A 56 17.02 -5.30 -5.06
C ALA A 56 16.65 -4.75 -6.43
N LEU A 57 17.63 -4.65 -7.34
CA LEU A 57 17.42 -4.20 -8.71
C LEU A 57 16.56 -5.20 -9.49
N THR A 58 16.91 -6.48 -9.44
CA THR A 58 16.20 -7.55 -10.16
C THR A 58 14.75 -7.66 -9.69
N SER A 59 14.50 -7.68 -8.38
CA SER A 59 13.14 -7.74 -7.85
C SER A 59 12.29 -6.56 -8.30
N THR A 60 12.85 -5.35 -8.31
CA THR A 60 12.12 -4.16 -8.76
C THR A 60 11.76 -4.22 -10.24
N HIS A 61 12.66 -4.74 -11.09
CA HIS A 61 12.37 -4.95 -12.51
C HIS A 61 11.28 -6.01 -12.72
N ILE A 62 11.32 -7.12 -11.98
CA ILE A 62 10.28 -8.15 -12.10
C ILE A 62 8.92 -7.59 -11.65
N ILE A 63 8.87 -6.85 -10.53
CA ILE A 63 7.63 -6.21 -10.06
C ILE A 63 7.11 -5.21 -11.10
N LEU A 64 7.99 -4.39 -11.69
CA LEU A 64 7.60 -3.44 -12.73
C LEU A 64 7.04 -4.17 -13.97
N GLY A 65 7.69 -5.25 -14.41
CA GLY A 65 7.21 -6.08 -15.51
C GLY A 65 5.83 -6.72 -15.23
N GLU A 66 5.60 -7.16 -13.99
CA GLU A 66 4.27 -7.64 -13.56
C GLU A 66 3.21 -6.54 -13.63
N LEU A 67 3.53 -5.31 -13.20
CA LEU A 67 2.60 -4.18 -13.27
C LEU A 67 2.28 -3.76 -14.71
N GLN A 68 3.26 -3.87 -15.60
CA GLN A 68 3.14 -3.55 -17.03
C GLN A 68 2.54 -4.69 -17.86
N ASN A 69 2.24 -5.84 -17.25
CA ASN A 69 1.53 -6.91 -17.94
C ASN A 69 0.13 -6.43 -18.38
N PRO A 70 -0.34 -6.73 -19.61
CA PRO A 70 -1.65 -6.32 -20.10
C PRO A 70 -2.82 -6.63 -19.17
N ALA A 71 -2.82 -7.80 -18.52
CA ALA A 71 -3.88 -8.17 -17.58
C ALA A 71 -3.87 -7.29 -16.33
N THR A 72 -2.68 -6.97 -15.80
CA THR A 72 -2.54 -6.08 -14.65
C THR A 72 -2.84 -4.63 -15.00
N MET A 73 -2.45 -4.16 -16.18
CA MET A 73 -2.84 -2.84 -16.68
C MET A 73 -4.37 -2.72 -16.84
N GLN A 74 -5.05 -3.78 -17.31
CA GLN A 74 -6.53 -3.79 -17.38
C GLN A 74 -7.16 -3.72 -15.99
N GLN A 75 -6.61 -4.44 -15.00
CA GLN A 75 -7.04 -4.35 -13.61
C GLN A 75 -6.82 -2.93 -13.06
N LEU A 76 -5.65 -2.32 -13.24
CA LEU A 76 -5.40 -0.94 -12.83
C LEU A 76 -6.36 0.04 -13.52
N ALA A 77 -6.60 -0.11 -14.83
CA ALA A 77 -7.54 0.74 -15.56
C ALA A 77 -8.97 0.67 -14.99
N SER A 78 -9.41 -0.51 -14.53
CA SER A 78 -10.71 -0.68 -13.87
C SER A 78 -10.83 0.10 -12.55
N VAL A 79 -9.71 0.31 -11.84
CA VAL A 79 -9.67 1.09 -10.60
C VAL A 79 -10.04 2.55 -10.86
N ARG A 80 -9.75 3.07 -12.06
CA ARG A 80 -10.05 4.47 -12.42
C ARG A 80 -11.54 4.80 -12.28
N GLY A 81 -12.40 3.84 -12.65
CA GLY A 81 -13.85 3.90 -12.54
C GLY A 81 -14.42 3.38 -11.22
N ALA A 82 -13.57 2.93 -10.28
CA ALA A 82 -14.01 2.52 -8.96
C ALA A 82 -14.52 3.72 -8.13
N GLY A 83 -15.11 3.45 -6.96
CA GLY A 83 -15.84 4.41 -6.15
C GLY A 83 -15.03 5.60 -5.61
N ASP A 84 -14.98 5.74 -4.29
CA ASP A 84 -14.31 6.88 -3.65
C ASP A 84 -12.76 6.78 -3.71
N THR A 85 -12.08 7.86 -3.34
CA THR A 85 -10.61 7.96 -3.31
C THR A 85 -9.97 6.84 -2.48
N LEU A 86 -10.55 6.51 -1.32
CA LEU A 86 -10.05 5.41 -0.49
C LEU A 86 -10.09 4.09 -1.26
N THR A 87 -11.24 3.76 -1.86
CA THR A 87 -11.45 2.52 -2.62
C THR A 87 -10.46 2.42 -3.78
N LYS A 88 -10.29 3.52 -4.55
CA LYS A 88 -9.31 3.55 -5.65
C LYS A 88 -7.90 3.28 -5.14
N TRP A 89 -7.51 3.99 -4.08
CA TRP A 89 -6.20 3.85 -3.46
C TRP A 89 -5.93 2.44 -2.93
N GLN A 90 -6.89 1.85 -2.21
CA GLN A 90 -6.79 0.49 -1.69
C GLN A 90 -6.66 -0.54 -2.81
N GLN A 91 -7.49 -0.45 -3.85
CA GLN A 91 -7.46 -1.39 -4.98
C GLN A 91 -6.14 -1.29 -5.77
N ALA A 92 -5.68 -0.07 -6.08
CA ALA A 92 -4.43 0.15 -6.79
C ALA A 92 -3.23 -0.43 -6.03
N ASN A 93 -3.15 -0.16 -4.72
CA ASN A 93 -2.09 -0.73 -3.89
C ASN A 93 -2.25 -2.24 -3.71
N GLY A 94 -3.47 -2.77 -3.71
CA GLY A 94 -3.71 -4.21 -3.63
C GLY A 94 -3.10 -4.95 -4.81
N ILE A 95 -3.19 -4.36 -6.01
CA ILE A 95 -2.54 -4.85 -7.22
C ILE A 95 -1.00 -4.81 -7.09
N LEU A 96 -0.44 -3.69 -6.62
CA LEU A 96 1.01 -3.55 -6.38
C LEU A 96 1.54 -4.56 -5.35
N VAL A 97 0.83 -4.71 -4.24
CA VAL A 97 1.15 -5.70 -3.20
C VAL A 97 1.08 -7.10 -3.77
N GLY A 98 0.03 -7.43 -4.53
CA GLY A 98 -0.10 -8.73 -5.20
C GLY A 98 1.04 -9.04 -6.16
N ALA A 99 1.47 -8.06 -6.97
CA ALA A 99 2.63 -8.19 -7.84
C ALA A 99 3.92 -8.42 -7.03
N THR A 100 4.10 -7.68 -5.95
CA THR A 100 5.27 -7.81 -5.06
C THR A 100 5.34 -9.19 -4.42
N LEU A 101 4.24 -9.69 -3.86
CA LEU A 101 4.16 -10.98 -3.18
C LEU A 101 4.52 -12.16 -4.09
N ARG A 102 4.22 -12.09 -5.40
CA ARG A 102 4.60 -13.12 -6.37
C ARG A 102 6.12 -13.21 -6.59
N VAL A 103 6.85 -12.12 -6.35
CA VAL A 103 8.31 -12.05 -6.53
C VAL A 103 9.06 -12.49 -5.28
N LEU A 104 8.49 -12.27 -4.09
CA LEU A 104 9.15 -12.50 -2.80
C LEU A 104 9.79 -13.89 -2.61
N PRO A 105 9.15 -15.03 -2.98
CA PRO A 105 9.74 -16.35 -2.80
C PRO A 105 11.07 -16.53 -3.54
N GLN A 106 11.24 -15.89 -4.69
CA GLN A 106 12.45 -15.96 -5.51
C GLN A 106 13.65 -15.29 -4.83
N LEU A 107 13.38 -14.45 -3.82
CA LEU A 107 14.36 -13.71 -3.05
C LEU A 107 14.58 -14.31 -1.65
N GLY A 108 13.87 -15.40 -1.31
CA GLY A 108 13.92 -16.05 0.00
C GLY A 108 13.00 -15.44 1.07
N PHE A 109 12.05 -14.57 0.70
CA PHE A 109 11.01 -14.08 1.62
C PHE A 109 9.72 -14.89 1.46
N SER A 110 8.89 -14.95 2.50
CA SER A 110 7.56 -15.58 2.41
C SER A 110 6.63 -14.79 1.49
N ALA A 111 5.70 -15.49 0.81
CA ALA A 111 4.67 -14.88 -0.05
C ALA A 111 3.47 -14.34 0.75
N ASP A 112 3.70 -13.87 1.98
CA ASP A 112 2.69 -13.35 2.88
C ASP A 112 3.05 -11.93 3.30
N GLY A 113 2.22 -11.34 4.16
CA GLY A 113 2.49 -9.99 4.60
C GLY A 113 3.75 -9.88 5.48
N ILE A 114 4.13 -10.92 6.23
CA ILE A 114 5.37 -10.90 7.04
C ILE A 114 6.58 -10.80 6.11
N GLY A 115 6.59 -11.59 5.03
CA GLY A 115 7.61 -11.53 4.00
C GLY A 115 7.67 -10.18 3.30
N LEU A 116 6.51 -9.59 3.00
CA LEU A 116 6.44 -8.23 2.44
C LEU A 116 7.08 -7.19 3.36
N GLN A 117 6.82 -7.28 4.67
CA GLN A 117 7.42 -6.38 5.65
C GLN A 117 8.94 -6.56 5.72
N HIS A 118 9.43 -7.80 5.81
CA HIS A 118 10.86 -8.10 5.83
C HIS A 118 11.56 -7.62 4.55
N TYR A 119 10.96 -7.87 3.39
CA TYR A 119 11.45 -7.38 2.10
C TYR A 119 11.52 -5.85 2.07
N THR A 120 10.45 -5.17 2.52
CA THR A 120 10.41 -3.70 2.54
C THR A 120 11.51 -3.12 3.44
N MET A 121 11.75 -3.72 4.59
CA MET A 121 12.83 -3.31 5.50
C MET A 121 14.21 -3.54 4.86
N ALA A 122 14.46 -4.71 4.28
CA ALA A 122 15.72 -5.03 3.63
C ALA A 122 15.99 -4.14 2.41
N PHE A 123 14.97 -3.84 1.61
CA PHE A 123 15.05 -2.93 0.48
C PHE A 123 15.34 -1.49 0.92
N ALA A 124 14.64 -1.00 1.95
CA ALA A 124 14.86 0.34 2.49
C ALA A 124 16.26 0.50 3.11
N GLU A 125 16.82 -0.56 3.69
CA GLU A 125 18.18 -0.55 4.21
C GLU A 125 19.22 -0.45 3.09
N ARG A 126 19.01 -1.17 1.98
CA ARG A 126 19.88 -1.06 0.79
C ARG A 126 19.87 0.33 0.18
N ALA A 127 18.70 0.93 0.04
CA ALA A 127 18.57 2.30 -0.43
C ALA A 127 19.35 3.32 0.45
N ARG A 128 19.60 3.00 1.73
CA ARG A 128 20.36 3.86 2.66
C ARG A 128 21.87 3.63 2.59
N ILE A 129 22.33 2.38 2.64
CA ILE A 129 23.77 2.06 2.80
C ILE A 129 24.56 2.16 1.49
N ASP A 130 23.95 1.92 0.34
CA ASP A 130 24.68 1.83 -0.92
C ASP A 130 25.15 3.20 -1.45
N SER A 131 26.01 3.19 -2.47
CA SER A 131 26.57 4.41 -3.08
C SER A 131 25.48 5.35 -3.63
N PRO A 132 25.76 6.66 -3.77
CA PRO A 132 24.79 7.62 -4.29
C PRO A 132 24.22 7.21 -5.66
N GLU A 133 25.05 6.70 -6.56
CA GLU A 133 24.64 6.22 -7.89
C GLU A 133 23.64 5.06 -7.80
N VAL A 134 23.90 4.10 -6.92
CA VAL A 134 23.02 2.95 -6.69
C VAL A 134 21.69 3.41 -6.09
N ARG A 135 21.73 4.34 -5.15
CA ARG A 135 20.54 4.94 -4.54
C ARG A 135 19.67 5.62 -5.59
N THR A 136 20.27 6.42 -6.48
CA THR A 136 19.55 7.05 -7.59
C THR A 136 18.89 6.00 -8.48
N LYS A 137 19.59 4.93 -8.85
CA LYS A 137 19.02 3.87 -9.69
C LYS A 137 17.85 3.15 -9.04
N LEU A 138 17.93 2.84 -7.74
CA LEU A 138 16.82 2.26 -6.98
C LEU A 138 15.64 3.22 -6.89
N GLN A 139 15.90 4.52 -6.71
CA GLN A 139 14.86 5.57 -6.69
C GLN A 139 14.16 5.69 -8.04
N GLU A 140 14.88 5.71 -9.15
CA GLU A 140 14.32 5.77 -10.52
C GLU A 140 13.41 4.57 -10.83
N LEU A 141 13.86 3.36 -10.48
CA LEU A 141 13.05 2.16 -10.66
C LEU A 141 11.81 2.17 -9.75
N ASN A 142 11.94 2.69 -8.53
CA ASN A 142 10.80 2.84 -7.62
C ASN A 142 9.80 3.88 -8.14
N ALA A 143 10.28 5.01 -8.66
CA ALA A 143 9.46 6.03 -9.30
C ALA A 143 8.74 5.46 -10.54
N SER A 144 9.41 4.60 -11.32
CA SER A 144 8.81 3.91 -12.47
C SER A 144 7.63 3.01 -12.05
N LYS A 145 7.74 2.27 -10.94
CA LYS A 145 6.61 1.48 -10.40
C LYS A 145 5.42 2.37 -10.04
N TRP A 146 5.66 3.49 -9.37
CA TRP A 146 4.61 4.43 -9.00
C TRP A 146 4.00 5.12 -10.22
N SER A 147 4.81 5.44 -11.23
CA SER A 147 4.34 5.99 -12.51
C SER A 147 3.30 5.09 -13.16
N VAL A 148 3.58 3.79 -13.29
CA VAL A 148 2.64 2.82 -13.87
C VAL A 148 1.33 2.78 -13.07
N LEU A 149 1.41 2.78 -11.73
CA LEU A 149 0.23 2.79 -10.88
C LEU A 149 -0.59 4.08 -11.03
N LEU A 150 0.05 5.25 -10.99
CA LEU A 150 -0.60 6.55 -11.11
C LEU A 150 -1.23 6.76 -12.49
N GLU A 151 -0.53 6.36 -13.54
CA GLU A 151 -1.00 6.48 -14.91
C GLU A 151 -2.23 5.60 -15.14
N HIS A 152 -2.16 4.31 -14.80
CA HIS A 152 -3.24 3.39 -15.14
C HIS A 152 -4.40 3.45 -14.15
N ALA A 153 -4.15 3.51 -12.83
CA ALA A 153 -5.22 3.53 -11.83
C ALA A 153 -5.84 4.91 -11.60
N PHE A 154 -5.06 5.99 -11.73
CA PHE A 154 -5.55 7.35 -11.44
C PHE A 154 -5.65 8.24 -12.69
N GLY A 155 -5.07 7.83 -13.82
CA GLY A 155 -5.12 8.62 -15.06
C GLY A 155 -4.33 9.92 -14.95
N CYS A 156 -3.25 9.93 -14.18
CA CYS A 156 -2.45 11.12 -13.93
C CYS A 156 -0.96 10.88 -14.21
N ALA A 157 -0.24 11.99 -14.41
CA ALA A 157 1.21 11.98 -14.57
C ALA A 157 1.90 11.47 -13.29
N PRO A 158 3.19 11.08 -13.39
CA PRO A 158 4.00 10.76 -12.23
C PRO A 158 3.92 11.84 -11.14
N ALA A 159 4.09 11.43 -9.88
CA ALA A 159 4.10 12.38 -8.78
C ALA A 159 5.20 13.43 -9.00
N PRO A 160 4.91 14.73 -8.82
CA PRO A 160 5.93 15.75 -8.95
C PRO A 160 6.99 15.59 -7.85
N PRO A 161 8.25 16.00 -8.10
CA PRO A 161 9.27 15.95 -7.07
C PRO A 161 8.88 16.86 -5.89
N MET A 162 8.97 16.31 -4.68
CA MET A 162 8.66 17.04 -3.45
C MET A 162 9.93 17.19 -2.61
N SER A 163 10.22 18.40 -2.13
CA SER A 163 11.32 18.62 -1.20
C SER A 163 10.99 18.04 0.18
N LEU A 164 12.03 17.64 0.93
CA LEU A 164 11.84 17.12 2.29
C LEU A 164 11.14 18.12 3.21
N ALA A 165 11.45 19.42 3.09
CA ALA A 165 10.80 20.47 3.86
C ALA A 165 9.28 20.52 3.58
N LYS A 166 8.88 20.43 2.30
CA LYS A 166 7.47 20.42 1.91
C LYS A 166 6.76 19.13 2.35
N ALA A 167 7.45 17.99 2.31
CA ALA A 167 6.92 16.73 2.81
C ALA A 167 6.66 16.75 4.32
N ARG A 168 7.56 17.35 5.11
CA ARG A 168 7.38 17.54 6.55
C ARG A 168 6.23 18.48 6.87
N GLU A 169 6.16 19.61 6.18
CA GLU A 169 5.05 20.57 6.30
C GLU A 169 3.71 19.87 6.04
N LEU A 170 3.57 19.19 4.90
CA LEU A 170 2.36 18.44 4.55
C LEU A 170 2.02 17.37 5.61
N ALA A 171 3.01 16.64 6.11
CA ALA A 171 2.79 15.61 7.13
C ALA A 171 2.29 16.22 8.45
N ILE A 172 2.78 17.40 8.84
CA ILE A 172 2.32 18.14 10.02
C ILE A 172 0.88 18.63 9.80
N ASP A 173 0.58 19.25 8.66
CA ASP A 173 -0.76 19.73 8.36
C ASP A 173 -1.81 18.60 8.33
N ILE A 174 -1.41 17.40 7.87
CA ILE A 174 -2.25 16.20 7.96
C ILE A 174 -2.50 15.82 9.42
N VAL A 175 -1.47 15.85 10.29
CA VAL A 175 -1.62 15.53 11.72
C VAL A 175 -2.58 16.51 12.38
N ASP A 176 -2.38 17.81 12.14
CA ASP A 176 -3.19 18.88 12.76
C ASP A 176 -4.66 18.74 12.33
N ALA A 177 -4.91 18.51 11.04
CA ALA A 177 -6.26 18.29 10.53
C ALA A 177 -6.92 17.02 11.11
N LEU A 178 -6.15 15.95 11.31
CA LEU A 178 -6.65 14.72 11.93
C LEU A 178 -6.95 14.87 13.44
N GLN A 179 -6.50 15.95 14.06
CA GLN A 179 -6.81 16.31 15.44
C GLN A 179 -8.00 17.28 15.56
N GLU A 180 -8.62 17.68 14.45
CA GLU A 180 -9.74 18.61 14.48
C GLU A 180 -10.95 18.04 15.27
N PRO A 181 -11.53 18.80 16.21
CA PRO A 181 -12.63 18.30 17.05
C PRO A 181 -13.84 17.78 16.28
N ALA A 182 -14.09 18.31 15.08
CA ALA A 182 -15.19 17.87 14.22
C ALA A 182 -14.99 16.44 13.72
N LEU A 183 -13.81 16.12 13.19
CA LEU A 183 -13.45 14.76 12.76
C LEU A 183 -13.49 13.79 13.95
N LEU A 184 -12.91 14.20 15.07
CA LEU A 184 -12.83 13.35 16.25
C LEU A 184 -14.21 12.95 16.76
N ARG A 185 -15.16 13.91 16.77
CA ARG A 185 -16.56 13.63 17.10
C ARG A 185 -17.19 12.65 16.11
N GLN A 186 -16.96 12.83 14.81
CA GLN A 186 -17.45 11.91 13.78
C GLN A 186 -16.92 10.47 13.97
N VAL A 187 -15.65 10.33 14.36
CA VAL A 187 -15.03 9.03 14.64
C VAL A 187 -15.55 8.41 15.94
N GLU A 188 -15.81 9.20 16.97
CA GLU A 188 -16.43 8.74 18.22
C GLU A 188 -17.89 8.30 18.02
N GLU A 189 -18.62 9.00 17.15
CA GLU A 189 -19.97 8.61 16.73
C GLU A 189 -19.97 7.22 16.05
N ALA A 190 -18.90 6.86 15.32
CA ALA A 190 -18.77 5.52 14.74
C ALA A 190 -18.68 4.40 15.80
N ARG A 191 -18.30 4.72 17.05
CA ARG A 191 -18.25 3.78 18.18
C ARG A 191 -19.58 3.71 18.94
N SER A 192 -20.45 4.70 18.78
CA SER A 192 -21.68 4.83 19.55
C SER A 192 -22.92 4.71 18.67
N GLY A 193 -24.11 4.81 19.28
CA GLY A 193 -25.38 4.80 18.55
C GLY A 193 -25.57 3.56 17.66
N LEU A 194 -26.12 3.78 16.46
CA LEU A 194 -26.39 2.71 15.50
C LEU A 194 -25.10 2.13 14.88
N ALA A 195 -24.03 2.93 14.75
CA ALA A 195 -22.76 2.48 14.18
C ALA A 195 -22.07 1.42 15.03
N SER A 196 -22.30 1.44 16.36
CA SER A 196 -21.81 0.40 17.27
C SER A 196 -22.29 -1.02 16.90
N ARG A 197 -23.42 -1.15 16.20
CA ARG A 197 -24.02 -2.42 15.76
C ARG A 197 -23.43 -2.94 14.46
N LEU A 198 -22.65 -2.13 13.75
CA LEU A 198 -22.01 -2.54 12.51
C LEU A 198 -20.88 -3.54 12.80
N PRO A 199 -20.63 -4.50 11.89
CA PRO A 199 -19.44 -5.33 11.93
C PRO A 199 -18.17 -4.47 12.06
N GLU A 200 -17.17 -4.97 12.78
CA GLU A 200 -15.93 -4.22 12.99
C GLU A 200 -15.27 -3.79 11.66
N ALA A 201 -15.35 -4.65 10.64
CA ALA A 201 -14.89 -4.36 9.30
C ALA A 201 -15.50 -3.07 8.70
N GLU A 202 -16.80 -2.89 8.87
CA GLU A 202 -17.51 -1.73 8.35
C GLU A 202 -17.15 -0.47 9.13
N ARG A 203 -17.02 -0.59 10.46
CA ARG A 203 -16.54 0.53 11.29
C ARG A 203 -15.14 0.97 10.92
N GLN A 204 -14.22 0.01 10.72
CA GLN A 204 -12.86 0.29 10.24
C GLN A 204 -12.87 1.00 8.89
N HIS A 205 -13.74 0.58 7.96
CA HIS A 205 -13.90 1.23 6.65
C HIS A 205 -14.44 2.65 6.76
N MET A 206 -15.41 2.89 7.65
CA MET A 206 -15.94 4.23 7.90
C MET A 206 -14.86 5.18 8.43
N VAL A 207 -14.07 4.72 9.41
CA VAL A 207 -12.96 5.52 9.98
C VAL A 207 -11.88 5.78 8.93
N ALA A 208 -11.52 4.78 8.14
CA ALA A 208 -10.57 4.94 7.03
C ALA A 208 -11.07 5.96 6.00
N ARG A 209 -12.36 5.95 5.68
CA ARG A 209 -12.95 6.89 4.72
C ARG A 209 -12.92 8.33 5.26
N ALA A 210 -13.24 8.53 6.54
CA ALA A 210 -13.14 9.83 7.19
C ALA A 210 -11.70 10.36 7.18
N LEU A 211 -10.73 9.51 7.53
CA LEU A 211 -9.30 9.84 7.48
C LEU A 211 -8.84 10.26 6.07
N VAL A 212 -9.20 9.49 5.04
CA VAL A 212 -8.83 9.81 3.65
C VAL A 212 -9.52 11.10 3.18
N SER A 213 -10.75 11.37 3.59
CA SER A 213 -11.44 12.62 3.26
C SER A 213 -10.67 13.85 3.77
N VAL A 214 -10.29 13.83 5.06
CA VAL A 214 -9.52 14.93 5.67
C VAL A 214 -8.15 15.06 5.04
N GLN A 215 -7.45 13.94 4.79
CA GLN A 215 -6.17 13.98 4.07
C GLN A 215 -6.31 14.55 2.66
N ALA A 216 -7.38 14.22 1.93
CA ALA A 216 -7.64 14.75 0.59
C ALA A 216 -7.84 16.28 0.61
N GLU A 217 -8.56 16.81 1.60
CA GLU A 217 -8.73 18.26 1.79
C GLU A 217 -7.40 18.95 2.12
N VAL A 218 -6.57 18.33 2.97
CA VAL A 218 -5.25 18.86 3.30
C VAL A 218 -4.35 18.88 2.07
N VAL A 219 -4.16 17.76 1.38
CA VAL A 219 -3.26 17.70 0.21
C VAL A 219 -3.73 18.64 -0.90
N GLN A 220 -5.04 18.85 -1.05
CA GLN A 220 -5.58 19.82 -2.00
C GLN A 220 -5.06 21.24 -1.72
N ARG A 221 -4.98 21.67 -0.45
CA ARG A 221 -4.37 22.97 -0.09
C ARG A 221 -2.89 23.09 -0.48
N HIS A 222 -2.22 21.96 -0.74
CA HIS A 222 -0.83 21.89 -1.21
C HIS A 222 -0.74 21.72 -2.74
N GLY A 223 -1.84 21.89 -3.48
CA GLY A 223 -1.88 21.81 -4.95
C GLY A 223 -2.12 20.41 -5.50
N PHE A 224 -2.56 19.45 -4.67
CA PHE A 224 -2.84 18.09 -5.08
C PHE A 224 -4.36 17.85 -5.19
N ASP A 225 -4.94 18.14 -6.35
CA ASP A 225 -6.39 18.09 -6.55
C ASP A 225 -6.97 16.69 -6.79
N GLY A 226 -8.11 16.41 -6.15
CA GLY A 226 -8.93 15.22 -6.38
C GLY A 226 -8.24 13.90 -6.02
N SER A 227 -8.76 12.79 -6.54
CA SER A 227 -8.19 11.45 -6.25
C SER A 227 -6.79 11.26 -6.84
N ALA A 228 -6.51 11.90 -7.98
CA ALA A 228 -5.21 11.85 -8.63
C ALA A 228 -4.15 12.59 -7.82
N GLY A 229 -4.45 13.84 -7.41
CA GLY A 229 -3.58 14.61 -6.55
C GLY A 229 -3.35 13.91 -5.21
N TYR A 230 -4.40 13.37 -4.59
CA TYR A 230 -4.25 12.55 -3.38
C TYR A 230 -3.24 11.41 -3.59
N ALA A 231 -3.38 10.62 -4.66
CA ALA A 231 -2.46 9.52 -4.95
C ALA A 231 -1.02 10.00 -5.16
N GLN A 232 -0.82 11.11 -5.87
CA GLN A 232 0.49 11.73 -6.07
C GLN A 232 1.11 12.19 -4.74
N ALA A 233 0.34 12.85 -3.88
CA ALA A 233 0.79 13.30 -2.56
C ALA A 233 1.21 12.13 -1.67
N GLN A 234 0.45 11.01 -1.69
CA GLN A 234 0.82 9.81 -0.96
C GLN A 234 2.14 9.23 -1.47
N VAL A 235 2.36 9.17 -2.79
CA VAL A 235 3.65 8.73 -3.37
C VAL A 235 4.79 9.63 -2.93
N CYS A 236 4.63 10.96 -3.00
CA CYS A 236 5.65 11.91 -2.52
C CYS A 236 6.00 11.69 -1.04
N LEU A 237 5.00 11.50 -0.17
CA LEU A 237 5.22 11.23 1.26
C LEU A 237 5.94 9.89 1.47
N MET A 238 5.66 8.88 0.64
CA MET A 238 6.34 7.57 0.71
C MET A 238 7.81 7.64 0.28
N GLU A 239 8.18 8.52 -0.65
CA GLU A 239 9.58 8.78 -1.01
C GLU A 239 10.39 9.33 0.17
N HIS A 240 9.73 10.08 1.07
CA HIS A 240 10.31 10.63 2.30
C HIS A 240 10.04 9.76 3.54
N ALA A 241 9.58 8.51 3.40
CA ALA A 241 9.28 7.65 4.54
C ALA A 241 10.51 7.27 5.39
N GLY A 242 11.73 7.48 4.87
CA GLY A 242 12.96 7.36 5.65
C GLY A 242 13.19 8.50 6.66
N ASP A 243 12.45 9.61 6.53
CA ASP A 243 12.52 10.73 7.46
C ASP A 243 11.72 10.46 8.74
N ALA A 244 12.36 10.74 9.88
CA ALA A 244 11.78 10.46 11.19
C ALA A 244 10.52 11.32 11.46
N VAL A 245 10.51 12.60 11.04
CA VAL A 245 9.38 13.50 11.26
C VAL A 245 8.19 13.03 10.44
N VAL A 246 8.37 12.80 9.14
CA VAL A 246 7.32 12.30 8.25
C VAL A 246 6.72 10.99 8.78
N THR A 247 7.57 10.03 9.16
CA THR A 247 7.10 8.74 9.67
C THR A 247 6.41 8.85 11.04
N ALA A 248 6.94 9.63 11.97
CA ALA A 248 6.36 9.79 13.30
C ALA A 248 5.02 10.53 13.24
N SER A 249 4.92 11.60 12.44
CA SER A 249 3.69 12.37 12.22
C SER A 249 2.56 11.48 11.72
N VAL A 250 2.78 10.76 10.61
CA VAL A 250 1.74 9.89 10.03
C VAL A 250 1.36 8.76 10.98
N ALA A 251 2.34 8.18 11.69
CA ALA A 251 2.07 7.12 12.66
C ALA A 251 1.24 7.61 13.85
N ALA A 252 1.63 8.73 14.46
CA ALA A 252 0.96 9.30 15.61
C ALA A 252 -0.50 9.65 15.30
N ALA A 253 -0.76 10.36 14.20
CA ALA A 253 -2.11 10.71 13.80
C ALA A 253 -3.00 9.49 13.55
N THR A 254 -2.48 8.50 12.82
CA THR A 254 -3.26 7.30 12.52
C THR A 254 -3.55 6.49 13.79
N THR A 255 -2.54 6.23 14.62
CA THR A 255 -2.71 5.45 15.85
C THR A 255 -3.71 6.11 16.80
N GLN A 256 -3.64 7.44 16.97
CA GLN A 256 -4.58 8.17 17.84
C GLN A 256 -6.02 8.10 17.31
N LEU A 257 -6.22 8.25 16.00
CA LEU A 257 -7.55 8.21 15.39
C LEU A 257 -8.20 6.82 15.55
N TYR A 258 -7.46 5.75 15.25
CA TYR A 258 -7.96 4.38 15.41
C TYR A 258 -8.19 4.01 16.88
N ALA A 259 -7.31 4.44 17.80
CA ALA A 259 -7.51 4.24 19.22
C ALA A 259 -8.80 4.93 19.72
N ARG A 260 -9.08 6.16 19.26
CA ARG A 260 -10.32 6.87 19.59
C ARG A 260 -11.56 6.17 19.03
N ALA A 261 -11.46 5.59 17.84
CA ALA A 261 -12.51 4.74 17.27
C ALA A 261 -12.74 3.43 18.05
N GLY A 262 -11.90 3.10 19.04
CA GLY A 262 -11.94 1.82 19.75
C GLY A 262 -11.47 0.64 18.88
N ILE A 263 -10.66 0.92 17.86
CA ILE A 263 -10.11 -0.10 16.97
C ILE A 263 -8.68 -0.40 17.41
N ASP A 264 -8.41 -1.66 17.75
CA ASP A 264 -7.05 -2.14 17.96
C ASP A 264 -6.35 -2.28 16.60
N LEU A 265 -5.58 -1.26 16.23
CA LEU A 265 -4.84 -1.23 14.97
C LEU A 265 -3.83 -2.38 14.88
N GLN A 266 -3.22 -2.81 15.99
CA GLN A 266 -2.25 -3.91 15.97
C GLN A 266 -2.97 -5.24 15.70
N ALA A 267 -4.09 -5.49 16.38
CA ALA A 267 -4.92 -6.67 16.10
C ALA A 267 -5.42 -6.68 14.65
N ALA A 268 -5.87 -5.52 14.13
CA ALA A 268 -6.32 -5.38 12.76
C ALA A 268 -5.18 -5.68 11.75
N LEU A 269 -3.96 -5.21 12.03
CA LEU A 269 -2.77 -5.50 11.23
C LEU A 269 -2.41 -6.99 11.25
N HIS A 270 -2.48 -7.63 12.41
CA HIS A 270 -2.24 -9.07 12.53
C HIS A 270 -3.28 -9.90 11.79
N GLN A 271 -4.57 -9.55 11.89
CA GLN A 271 -5.63 -10.23 11.14
C GLN A 271 -5.44 -10.06 9.62
N ALA A 272 -5.11 -8.85 9.18
CA ALA A 272 -4.81 -8.54 7.79
C ALA A 272 -3.59 -9.31 7.26
N ALA A 273 -2.60 -9.59 8.12
CA ALA A 273 -1.46 -10.42 7.78
C ALA A 273 -1.83 -11.90 7.63
N SER A 274 -2.68 -12.42 8.52
CA SER A 274 -3.05 -13.84 8.57
C SER A 274 -4.05 -14.26 7.50
N GLY A 275 -4.92 -13.34 7.05
CA GLY A 275 -5.95 -13.61 6.03
C GLY A 275 -5.44 -13.68 4.58
N MET A 276 -4.12 -13.65 4.37
CA MET A 276 -3.50 -13.73 3.05
C MET A 276 -3.04 -15.14 2.65
N ASN A 277 -3.23 -16.13 3.53
CA ASN A 277 -3.02 -17.56 3.23
C ASN A 277 -4.24 -18.17 2.55
#